data_AF-A0A2V2SV35-F1
#
_entry.id   AF-A0A2V2SV35-F1
#
_cell.length_a   1.000
_cell.length_b   1.000
_cell.length_c   1.000
_cell.angle_alpha   90.00
_cell.angle_beta   90.00
_cell.angle_gamma   90.00
#
_symmetry.space_group_name_H-M   'P 1'
#
loop_
_entity.id
_entity.type
_entity.pdbx_description
1 polymer ?
#
loop_
_entity_poly.entity_id
_entity_poly.type
_entity_poly.pdbx_seq_one_letter_code
_entity_poly.pdbx_strand_id
1 'polypeptide(L)'
;MKKWILLIALALLAWQYMDNPSWQNHFSRSKPAPMSVAEDTDEPTTDLMPPAANTTPASPALDVRCDGRKYCSQMTSCAEAKAFLRSCPGMKMDGDGDGIPCEEQWCRM
;
A
#
# COMPACT_ATOMS: atom_id res chain seq x y z
N MET A 1 -9.96 -52.94 3.93
CA MET A 1 -10.39 -52.38 2.62
C MET A 1 -11.05 -51.00 2.70
N LYS A 2 -11.91 -50.68 3.68
CA LYS A 2 -12.60 -49.37 3.76
C LYS A 2 -11.70 -48.18 4.18
N LYS A 3 -10.59 -48.42 4.88
CA LYS A 3 -9.61 -47.38 5.27
C LYS A 3 -8.93 -46.72 4.05
N TRP A 4 -8.64 -47.49 3.01
CA TRP A 4 -8.04 -46.96 1.77
C TRP A 4 -9.04 -46.10 0.97
N ILE A 5 -10.33 -46.42 1.01
CA ILE A 5 -11.38 -45.63 0.37
C ILE A 5 -11.47 -44.22 1.00
N LEU A 6 -11.37 -44.13 2.32
CA LEU A 6 -11.37 -42.84 3.03
C LEU A 6 -10.12 -42.00 2.69
N LEU A 7 -8.94 -42.63 2.59
CA LEU A 7 -7.72 -41.92 2.22
C LEU A 7 -7.75 -41.40 0.79
N ILE A 8 -8.27 -42.19 -0.16
CA ILE A 8 -8.42 -41.77 -1.56
C ILE A 8 -9.45 -40.64 -1.68
N ALA A 9 -10.57 -40.70 -0.95
CA ALA A 9 -11.58 -39.64 -0.96
C ALA A 9 -11.04 -38.31 -0.40
N LEU A 10 -10.26 -38.35 0.68
CA LEU A 10 -9.62 -37.16 1.26
C LEU A 10 -8.58 -36.54 0.32
N ALA A 11 -7.78 -37.38 -0.36
CA ALA A 11 -6.81 -36.91 -1.33
C ALA A 11 -7.48 -36.22 -2.53
N LEU A 12 -8.58 -36.77 -3.04
CA LEU A 12 -9.34 -36.17 -4.14
C LEU A 12 -10.00 -34.84 -3.76
N LEU A 13 -10.56 -34.73 -2.54
CA LEU A 13 -11.13 -33.48 -2.02
C LEU A 13 -10.07 -32.40 -1.84
N ALA A 14 -8.90 -32.74 -1.32
CA ALA A 14 -7.79 -31.80 -1.18
C ALA A 14 -7.30 -31.29 -2.55
N TRP A 15 -7.22 -32.18 -3.55
CA TRP A 15 -6.81 -31.82 -4.90
C TRP A 15 -7.80 -30.85 -5.56
N GLN A 16 -9.11 -31.08 -5.42
CA GLN A 16 -10.14 -30.16 -5.95
C GLN A 16 -10.10 -28.78 -5.29
N TYR A 17 -9.70 -28.69 -4.02
CA TYR A 17 -9.61 -27.41 -3.31
C TYR A 17 -8.35 -26.61 -3.69
N MET A 18 -7.23 -27.30 -3.98
CA MET A 18 -5.96 -26.66 -4.37
C MET A 18 -5.93 -26.13 -5.81
N ASP A 19 -6.80 -26.62 -6.71
CA ASP A 19 -6.87 -26.19 -8.12
C ASP A 19 -7.73 -24.94 -8.36
N ASN A 20 -8.24 -24.28 -7.30
CA ASN A 20 -9.11 -23.10 -7.41
C ASN A 20 -8.28 -21.80 -7.61
N PRO A 21 -8.22 -21.21 -8.82
CA PRO A 21 -7.18 -20.24 -9.18
C PRO A 21 -7.65 -18.78 -9.05
N SER A 22 -8.16 -18.38 -7.88
CA SER A 22 -8.61 -16.99 -7.65
C SER A 22 -7.49 -15.99 -7.33
N TRP A 23 -6.22 -16.42 -7.32
CA TRP A 23 -5.08 -15.59 -6.85
C TRP A 23 -3.97 -15.30 -7.88
N GLN A 24 -4.13 -15.67 -9.16
CA GLN A 24 -3.08 -15.42 -10.18
C GLN A 24 -3.01 -13.95 -10.69
N ASN A 25 -3.86 -13.06 -10.18
CA ASN A 25 -4.04 -11.72 -10.76
C ASN A 25 -3.13 -10.63 -10.19
N HIS A 26 -2.16 -10.95 -9.33
CA HIS A 26 -1.27 -9.93 -8.73
C HIS A 26 0.13 -9.82 -9.34
N PHE A 27 0.56 -10.76 -10.20
CA PHE A 27 1.93 -10.77 -10.72
C PHE A 27 2.06 -10.51 -12.23
N SER A 28 0.94 -10.41 -12.95
CA SER A 28 0.95 -10.10 -14.37
C SER A 28 0.70 -8.60 -14.61
N ARG A 29 1.81 -7.88 -14.84
CA ARG A 29 1.90 -6.72 -15.73
C ARG A 29 1.51 -5.34 -15.16
N SER A 30 2.39 -4.79 -14.32
CA SER A 30 2.78 -3.37 -14.49
C SER A 30 4.11 -3.33 -15.23
N LYS A 31 4.02 -3.36 -16.56
CA LYS A 31 5.13 -2.96 -17.42
C LYS A 31 5.14 -1.43 -17.39
N PRO A 32 6.14 -0.75 -16.81
CA PRO A 32 6.19 0.71 -16.89
C PRO A 32 6.40 1.08 -18.37
N ALA A 33 5.44 1.79 -18.94
CA ALA A 33 5.65 2.47 -20.20
C ALA A 33 6.66 3.60 -19.96
N PRO A 34 7.67 3.80 -20.83
CA PRO A 34 8.41 5.04 -20.85
C PRO A 34 7.49 6.11 -21.44
N MET A 35 6.83 6.90 -20.58
CA MET A 35 6.12 8.09 -21.05
C MET A 35 7.16 9.10 -21.52
N SER A 36 7.10 9.32 -22.83
CA SER A 36 7.94 10.20 -23.62
C SER A 36 7.43 11.63 -23.47
N VAL A 37 8.39 12.55 -23.49
CA VAL A 37 8.25 14.01 -23.47
C VAL A 37 7.53 14.52 -24.73
N ALA A 38 6.60 15.46 -24.51
CA ALA A 38 6.25 16.59 -25.38
C ALA A 38 5.53 17.58 -24.43
N GLU A 39 6.13 18.66 -23.92
CA GLU A 39 6.63 19.87 -24.60
C GLU A 39 5.52 20.63 -25.33
N ASP A 40 5.55 21.96 -25.15
CA ASP A 40 4.66 23.01 -25.66
C ASP A 40 3.42 23.28 -24.76
N THR A 41 3.17 24.48 -24.21
CA THR A 41 3.48 25.83 -24.69
C THR A 41 3.57 26.82 -23.52
N ASP A 42 4.52 27.74 -23.62
CA ASP A 42 4.68 29.01 -22.89
C ASP A 42 3.39 29.85 -22.86
N GLU A 43 3.07 30.50 -21.73
CA GLU A 43 2.90 31.96 -21.68
C GLU A 43 2.88 32.48 -20.22
N PRO A 44 3.39 33.70 -19.98
CA PRO A 44 3.76 34.22 -18.67
C PRO A 44 2.65 35.09 -18.08
N THR A 45 2.46 35.01 -16.76
CA THR A 45 1.98 36.18 -16.02
C THR A 45 2.67 36.24 -14.66
N THR A 46 3.54 37.22 -14.56
CA THR A 46 4.08 37.78 -13.32
C THR A 46 2.93 38.10 -12.37
N ASP A 47 2.94 37.54 -11.16
CA ASP A 47 2.74 38.38 -9.98
C ASP A 47 3.26 37.70 -8.71
N LEU A 48 3.78 38.54 -7.84
CA LEU A 48 4.66 38.21 -6.74
C LEU A 48 3.88 37.61 -5.57
N MET A 49 4.16 36.36 -5.23
CA MET A 49 3.98 35.89 -3.86
C MET A 49 5.03 34.82 -3.57
N PRO A 50 5.86 34.94 -2.53
CA PRO A 50 6.66 33.80 -2.08
C PRO A 50 5.67 32.67 -1.78
N PRO A 51 5.88 31.42 -2.25
CA PRO A 51 5.06 30.32 -1.81
C PRO A 51 5.24 30.26 -0.30
N ALA A 52 4.20 30.69 0.42
CA ALA A 52 4.05 30.41 1.82
C ALA A 52 4.37 28.93 1.96
N ALA A 53 5.47 28.64 2.67
CA ALA A 53 5.92 27.29 2.89
C ALA A 53 4.70 26.47 3.28
N ASN A 54 4.32 25.53 2.42
CA ASN A 54 3.40 24.47 2.76
C ASN A 54 4.04 23.80 3.96
N THR A 55 3.64 24.28 5.14
CA THR A 55 4.01 23.69 6.41
C THR A 55 3.11 22.47 6.48
N THR A 56 3.43 21.45 5.67
CA THR A 56 3.09 20.08 6.00
C THR A 56 3.54 19.98 7.44
N PRO A 57 2.64 19.79 8.42
CA PRO A 57 3.06 19.68 9.80
C PRO A 57 4.07 18.55 9.80
N ALA A 58 5.33 18.89 10.04
CA ALA A 58 6.38 17.91 10.22
C ALA A 58 5.99 17.18 11.50
N SER A 59 5.11 16.18 11.37
CA SER A 59 4.76 15.29 12.47
C SER A 59 6.08 14.84 13.07
N PRO A 60 6.18 14.82 14.41
CA PRO A 60 7.43 14.62 15.11
C PRO A 60 8.18 13.50 14.43
N ALA A 61 9.43 13.78 14.05
CA ALA A 61 10.32 12.79 13.45
C ALA A 61 10.60 11.73 14.51
N LEU A 62 9.64 10.82 14.69
CA LEU A 62 9.84 9.55 15.33
C LEU A 62 10.91 8.85 14.51
N ASP A 63 11.98 8.41 15.16
CA ASP A 63 12.99 7.55 14.56
C ASP A 63 12.34 6.21 14.17
N VAL A 64 11.68 6.19 13.02
CA VAL A 64 10.98 5.03 12.50
C VAL A 64 11.93 4.18 11.70
N ARG A 65 12.11 2.93 12.14
CA ARG A 65 12.87 1.93 11.40
C ARG A 65 11.91 1.10 10.57
N CYS A 66 12.21 0.93 9.30
CA CYS A 66 11.46 0.04 8.41
C CYS A 66 11.78 -1.41 8.79
N ASP A 67 11.05 -1.92 9.76
CA ASP A 67 11.14 -3.25 10.36
C ASP A 67 10.26 -4.30 9.66
N GLY A 68 9.58 -3.89 8.58
CA GLY A 68 8.69 -4.75 7.79
C GLY A 68 7.21 -4.60 8.12
N ARG A 69 6.84 -3.75 9.09
CA ARG A 69 5.43 -3.40 9.34
C ARG A 69 4.85 -2.62 8.16
N LYS A 70 3.68 -3.03 7.67
CA LYS A 70 3.03 -2.46 6.48
C LYS A 70 1.53 -2.19 6.63
N TYR A 71 0.91 -2.73 7.67
CA TYR A 71 -0.54 -2.70 7.88
C TYR A 71 -0.88 -1.97 9.18
N CYS A 72 -2.11 -1.46 9.25
CA CYS A 72 -2.59 -0.66 10.38
C CYS A 72 -2.62 -1.40 11.71
N SER A 73 -2.93 -2.70 11.72
CA SER A 73 -2.93 -3.50 12.95
C SER A 73 -1.56 -3.60 13.64
N GLN A 74 -0.49 -3.20 12.94
CA GLN A 74 0.87 -3.22 13.46
C GLN A 74 1.34 -1.85 13.97
N MET A 75 0.57 -0.79 13.72
CA MET A 75 0.84 0.56 14.24
C MET A 75 0.13 0.74 15.59
N THR A 76 0.51 1.75 16.35
CA THR A 76 -0.11 2.06 17.66
C THR A 76 -0.77 3.43 17.72
N SER A 77 -0.55 4.26 16.70
CA SER A 77 -1.12 5.61 16.64
C SER A 77 -1.14 6.18 15.22
N CYS A 78 -1.97 7.22 15.01
CA CYS A 78 -2.04 7.93 13.75
C CYS A 78 -0.72 8.62 13.40
N ALA A 79 -0.06 9.21 14.40
CA ALA A 79 1.23 9.86 14.23
C ALA A 79 2.34 8.88 13.82
N GLU A 80 2.37 7.69 14.44
CA GLU A 80 3.29 6.61 14.04
C GLU A 80 2.99 6.13 12.62
N ALA A 81 1.73 5.87 12.28
CA ALA A 81 1.34 5.44 10.94
C ALA A 81 1.76 6.46 9.87
N LYS A 82 1.55 7.76 10.12
CA LYS A 82 2.01 8.86 9.25
C LYS A 82 3.53 8.97 9.14
N ALA A 83 4.26 8.63 10.20
CA ALA A 83 5.72 8.57 10.16
C ALA A 83 6.19 7.38 9.30
N PHE A 84 5.58 6.20 9.47
CA PHE A 84 5.88 5.01 8.68
C PHE A 84 5.54 5.19 7.20
N LEU A 85 4.39 5.79 6.86
CA LEU A 85 3.97 6.06 5.48
C LEU A 85 4.98 6.94 4.72
N ARG A 86 5.53 7.97 5.39
CA ARG A 86 6.49 8.90 4.78
C ARG A 86 7.93 8.38 4.75
N SER A 87 8.29 7.50 5.69
CA SER A 87 9.69 7.09 5.89
C SER A 87 10.03 5.72 5.29
N CYS A 88 9.02 4.87 5.05
CA CYS A 88 9.25 3.51 4.57
C CYS A 88 8.55 3.25 3.23
N PRO A 89 9.24 2.63 2.26
CA PRO A 89 8.65 2.30 0.97
C PRO A 89 7.67 1.11 1.07
N GLY A 90 6.63 1.13 0.24
CA GLY A 90 5.73 -0.01 0.06
C GLY A 90 4.77 -0.25 1.23
N MET A 91 4.35 0.81 1.91
CA MET A 91 3.30 0.75 2.92
C MET A 91 1.94 0.43 2.31
N LYS A 92 1.12 -0.36 3.02
CA LYS A 92 -0.22 -0.78 2.61
C LYS A 92 -1.30 -0.30 3.59
N MET A 93 -1.02 0.79 4.29
CA MET A 93 -1.88 1.36 5.33
C MET A 93 -2.68 2.57 4.87
N ASP A 94 -2.29 3.16 3.72
CA ASP A 94 -2.97 4.22 3.01
C ASP A 94 -3.45 3.59 1.69
N GLY A 95 -4.73 3.20 1.67
CA GLY A 95 -5.30 2.35 0.62
C GLY A 95 -5.79 3.13 -0.58
N ASP A 96 -6.26 4.36 -0.34
CA ASP A 96 -6.80 5.31 -1.30
C ASP A 96 -5.78 6.38 -1.71
N GLY A 97 -4.67 6.53 -0.97
CA GLY A 97 -3.54 7.37 -1.35
C GLY A 97 -3.76 8.85 -1.04
N ASP A 98 -4.59 9.16 -0.05
CA ASP A 98 -4.90 10.53 0.37
C ASP A 98 -3.87 11.09 1.37
N GLY A 99 -2.93 10.25 1.82
CA GLY A 99 -1.89 10.59 2.80
C GLY A 99 -2.34 10.43 4.26
N ILE A 100 -3.53 9.89 4.51
CA ILE A 100 -4.08 9.59 5.84
C ILE A 100 -4.11 8.06 6.04
N PRO A 101 -3.03 7.47 6.60
CA PRO A 101 -3.01 6.04 6.81
C PRO A 101 -3.93 5.64 7.98
N CYS A 102 -4.52 4.45 7.92
CA CYS A 102 -5.25 3.84 9.03
C CYS A 102 -6.45 4.63 9.57
N GLU A 103 -7.22 5.26 8.69
CA GLU A 103 -8.45 5.99 9.03
C GLU A 103 -9.43 5.17 9.87
N GLU A 104 -9.52 3.86 9.60
CA GLU A 104 -10.42 2.95 10.33
C GLU A 104 -10.01 2.65 11.77
N GLN A 105 -8.74 2.82 12.14
CA GLN A 105 -8.21 2.35 13.43
C GLN A 105 -7.56 3.46 14.26
N TRP A 106 -6.66 4.24 13.63
CA TRP A 106 -5.80 5.17 14.33
C TRP A 106 -6.07 6.63 13.95
N CYS A 107 -6.23 6.91 12.65
CA CYS A 107 -6.52 8.25 12.14
C CYS A 107 -8.02 8.48 11.98
N ARG A 108 -8.80 8.08 12.99
CA ARG A 108 -10.24 8.39 13.03
C ARG A 108 -10.40 9.89 13.26
N MET A 109 -11.05 10.56 12.31
CA MET A 109 -11.48 11.95 12.39
C MET A 109 -12.78 12.08 13.20
#